data_AF-A0A2G9TKI7-F1
#
_entry.id   AF-A0A2G9TKI7-F1
#
_cell.length_a   1.000
_cell.length_b   1.000
_cell.length_c   1.000
_cell.angle_alpha   90.00
_cell.angle_beta   90.00
_cell.angle_gamma   90.00
#
_symmetry.space_group_name_H-M   'P 1'
#
loop_
_entity.id
_entity.type
_entity.pdbx_description
1 polymer ?
#
loop_
_entity_poly.entity_id
_entity_poly.type
_entity_poly.pdbx_seq_one_letter_code
_entity_poly.pdbx_strand_id
1 'polypeptide(L)'
;MMQKLEVEKLRATLELHVAKHLDIRWAIPAMSLEGLVPVGALLSSVSLLKQLVLPAISLDISVNGTPYLSEDDISVGIGEIVHIKVAVISSLEYDFDGVITLECYQEISSFFGTVDKSENLLVIGRRKIPFVVPKSVRFLLGVPHVSISSPRCELSFHVMFRVEGVHKIRPQIVSRRANESLFSDEIFVSPVGFSVSTKAHQ
;
A
#
# COMPACT_ATOMS: atom_id res chain seq x y z
N MET A 1 -10.26 -2.85 37.37
CA MET A 1 -11.26 -1.81 37.02
C MET A 1 -10.65 -0.63 36.27
N MET A 2 -9.40 -0.25 36.57
CA MET A 2 -8.66 0.87 35.93
C MET A 2 -8.40 0.68 34.43
N GLN A 3 -8.10 -0.55 34.01
CA GLN A 3 -7.82 -0.91 32.61
C GLN A 3 -9.03 -0.69 31.66
N LYS A 4 -10.26 -0.87 32.17
CA LYS A 4 -11.48 -0.73 31.37
C LYS A 4 -11.78 0.74 31.04
N LEU A 5 -11.40 1.66 31.93
CA LEU A 5 -11.60 3.09 31.75
C LEU A 5 -10.62 3.68 30.73
N GLU A 6 -9.37 3.22 30.74
CA GLU A 6 -8.35 3.64 29.78
C GLU A 6 -8.63 3.11 28.37
N VAL A 7 -9.12 1.86 28.28
CA VAL A 7 -9.57 1.27 27.00
C VAL A 7 -10.77 2.04 26.45
N GLU A 8 -11.71 2.46 27.30
CA GLU A 8 -12.87 3.24 26.86
C GLU A 8 -12.48 4.65 26.40
N LYS A 9 -11.50 5.27 27.07
CA LYS A 9 -10.95 6.57 26.69
C LYS A 9 -10.19 6.50 25.36
N LEU A 10 -9.42 5.42 25.14
CA LEU A 10 -8.74 5.15 23.88
C LEU A 10 -9.76 4.91 22.75
N ARG A 11 -10.82 4.13 23.01
CA ARG A 11 -11.93 3.88 22.08
C ARG A 11 -12.59 5.19 21.64
N ALA A 12 -12.96 6.05 22.59
CA ALA A 12 -13.58 7.35 22.30
C ALA A 12 -12.65 8.29 21.51
N THR A 13 -11.34 8.23 21.77
CA THR A 13 -10.34 9.05 21.05
C THR A 13 -10.16 8.57 19.61
N LEU A 14 -10.14 7.25 19.38
CA LEU A 14 -10.10 6.65 18.06
C LEU A 14 -11.38 6.91 17.27
N GLU A 15 -12.55 6.79 17.91
CA GLU A 15 -13.85 7.14 17.32
C GLU A 15 -13.88 8.57 16.81
N LEU A 16 -13.43 9.52 17.63
CA LEU A 16 -13.38 10.93 17.26
C LEU A 16 -12.39 11.19 16.11
N HIS A 17 -11.23 10.54 16.14
CA HIS A 17 -10.21 10.68 15.10
C HIS A 17 -10.69 10.13 13.75
N VAL A 18 -11.28 8.93 13.75
CA VAL A 18 -11.79 8.27 12.54
C VAL A 18 -13.02 8.99 11.99
N ALA A 19 -13.94 9.43 12.83
CA ALA A 19 -15.10 10.22 12.41
C ALA A 19 -14.68 11.53 11.72
N LYS A 20 -13.61 12.18 12.20
CA LYS A 20 -13.05 13.40 11.60
C LYS A 20 -12.40 13.16 10.23
N HIS A 21 -11.94 11.95 9.95
CA HIS A 21 -11.26 11.62 8.68
C HIS A 21 -12.17 11.01 7.62
N LEU A 22 -13.24 10.32 8.01
CA LEU A 22 -14.14 9.65 7.07
C LEU A 22 -15.27 10.56 6.54
N ASP A 23 -15.72 11.58 7.29
CA ASP A 23 -16.87 12.48 6.97
C ASP A 23 -18.03 11.80 6.20
N ILE A 24 -18.38 10.57 6.60
CA ILE A 24 -19.48 9.82 5.97
C ILE A 24 -20.79 10.32 6.55
N ARG A 25 -21.56 11.00 5.69
CA ARG A 25 -22.89 11.52 6.02
C ARG A 25 -23.95 10.56 5.52
N TRP A 26 -24.94 10.29 6.36
CA TRP A 26 -26.19 9.67 5.93
C TRP A 26 -27.29 10.72 5.87
N ALA A 27 -28.19 10.56 4.91
CA ALA A 27 -29.38 11.37 4.81
C ALA A 27 -30.57 10.44 4.53
N ILE A 28 -31.70 10.70 5.20
CA ILE A 28 -33.00 10.09 4.91
C ILE A 28 -33.88 11.21 4.33
N PRO A 29 -33.94 11.35 2.98
CA PRO A 29 -34.60 12.47 2.33
C PRO A 29 -36.09 12.57 2.64
N ALA A 30 -36.77 11.43 2.80
CA ALA A 30 -38.19 11.37 3.12
C ALA A 30 -38.55 11.96 4.50
N MET A 31 -37.57 12.09 5.39
CA MET A 31 -37.74 12.63 6.74
C MET A 31 -36.93 13.91 6.99
N SER A 32 -36.22 14.42 5.98
CA SER A 32 -35.28 15.55 6.11
C SER A 32 -34.27 15.38 7.27
N LEU A 33 -33.87 14.13 7.52
CA LEU A 33 -32.88 13.81 8.54
C LEU A 33 -31.52 13.64 7.88
N GLU A 34 -30.52 14.34 8.40
CA GLU A 34 -29.13 14.16 8.03
C GLU A 34 -28.28 14.01 9.28
N GLY A 35 -27.22 13.22 9.20
CA GLY A 35 -26.34 12.96 10.32
C GLY A 35 -25.03 12.29 9.90
N LEU A 36 -24.09 12.24 10.83
CA LEU A 36 -22.85 11.49 10.66
C LEU A 36 -23.10 10.01 10.98
N VAL A 37 -22.48 9.11 10.21
CA VAL A 37 -22.56 7.67 10.48
C VAL A 37 -21.87 7.39 11.82
N PRO A 38 -22.56 6.81 12.81
CA PRO A 38 -21.94 6.48 14.09
C PRO A 38 -20.89 5.38 13.89
N VAL A 39 -19.61 5.77 13.97
CA VAL A 39 -18.46 4.89 13.71
C VAL A 39 -18.28 3.84 14.80
N GLY A 40 -18.95 3.96 15.95
CA GLY A 40 -18.77 3.04 17.08
C GLY A 40 -19.17 1.59 16.81
N ALA A 41 -20.21 1.36 16.01
CA ALA A 41 -20.57 0.01 15.55
C ALA A 41 -19.56 -0.54 14.53
N LEU A 42 -19.02 0.34 13.68
CA LEU A 42 -18.00 0.00 12.68
C LEU A 42 -16.67 -0.37 13.34
N LEU A 43 -16.25 0.36 14.37
CA LEU A 43 -15.01 0.13 15.13
C LEU A 43 -15.12 -1.04 16.12
N SER A 44 -16.32 -1.55 16.41
CA SER A 44 -16.51 -2.74 17.26
C SER A 44 -15.96 -4.02 16.61
N SER A 45 -15.81 -4.03 15.29
CA SER A 45 -15.07 -5.05 14.56
C SER A 45 -13.59 -4.71 14.56
N VAL A 46 -12.78 -5.47 15.32
CA VAL A 46 -11.30 -5.39 15.31
C VAL A 46 -10.73 -5.52 13.88
N SER A 47 -11.43 -6.23 12.99
CA SER A 47 -11.11 -6.34 11.57
C SER A 47 -11.30 -5.03 10.80
N LEU A 48 -12.36 -4.27 11.10
CA LEU A 48 -12.62 -2.99 10.45
C LEU A 48 -11.69 -1.89 10.98
N LEU A 49 -11.36 -1.92 12.28
CA LEU A 49 -10.29 -1.10 12.86
C LEU A 49 -8.96 -1.35 12.13
N LYS A 50 -8.57 -2.62 11.92
CA LYS A 50 -7.38 -2.99 11.14
C LYS A 50 -7.46 -2.54 9.66
N GLN A 51 -8.67 -2.46 9.09
CA GLN A 51 -8.90 -1.92 7.74
C GLN A 51 -8.98 -0.38 7.70
N LEU A 52 -9.20 0.28 8.85
CA LEU A 52 -9.27 1.74 9.02
C LEU A 52 -7.94 2.34 9.47
N VAL A 53 -6.99 1.54 9.94
CA VAL A 53 -5.60 1.97 10.10
C VAL A 53 -5.06 2.16 8.69
N LEU A 54 -5.01 3.42 8.24
CA LEU A 54 -4.17 3.77 7.10
C LEU A 54 -2.77 3.23 7.43
N PRO A 55 -2.23 2.31 6.63
CA PRO A 55 -0.89 1.80 6.85
C PRO A 55 0.08 2.99 6.88
N ALA A 56 1.12 2.88 7.70
CA ALA A 56 2.11 3.94 7.82
C ALA A 56 2.72 4.29 6.45
N ILE A 57 2.89 3.24 5.62
CA ILE A 57 3.31 3.32 4.24
C ILE A 57 2.36 2.51 3.34
N SER A 58 1.90 3.11 2.25
CA SER A 58 1.20 2.41 1.16
C SER A 58 2.05 2.45 -0.11
N LEU A 59 2.05 1.36 -0.86
CA LEU A 59 2.69 1.28 -2.18
C LEU A 59 1.65 1.07 -3.27
N ASP A 60 1.50 2.06 -4.13
CA ASP A 60 0.69 1.93 -5.34
C ASP A 60 1.58 1.49 -6.49
N ILE A 61 1.12 0.50 -7.27
CA ILE A 61 1.89 -0.05 -8.39
C ILE A 61 1.14 0.20 -9.69
N SER A 62 1.86 0.57 -10.73
CA SER A 62 1.38 0.63 -12.10
C SER A 62 2.32 -0.13 -13.01
N VAL A 63 1.75 -0.84 -13.97
CA VAL A 63 2.47 -1.66 -14.94
C VAL A 63 2.16 -1.15 -16.33
N ASN A 64 3.20 -0.82 -17.10
CA ASN A 64 3.10 -0.25 -18.44
C ASN A 64 2.18 0.98 -18.52
N GLY A 65 2.12 1.77 -17.44
CA GLY A 65 1.28 2.98 -17.33
C GLY A 65 -0.13 2.75 -16.78
N THR A 66 -0.55 1.49 -16.63
CA THR A 66 -1.88 1.14 -16.08
C THR A 66 -1.76 0.87 -14.58
N PRO A 67 -2.52 1.56 -13.71
CA PRO A 67 -2.60 1.24 -12.28
C PRO A 67 -3.04 -0.21 -12.07
N TYR A 68 -2.30 -0.95 -11.26
CA TYR A 68 -2.65 -2.33 -10.92
C TYR A 68 -3.66 -2.30 -9.76
N LEU A 69 -4.92 -2.54 -10.10
CA LEU A 69 -6.05 -2.56 -9.16
C LEU A 69 -6.73 -3.94 -9.09
N SER A 70 -6.37 -4.86 -9.99
CA SER A 70 -6.94 -6.21 -10.07
C SER A 70 -6.05 -7.22 -9.34
N GLU A 71 -6.59 -8.36 -8.94
CA GLU A 71 -5.83 -9.55 -8.51
C GLU A 71 -5.45 -10.46 -9.70
N ASP A 72 -5.86 -10.11 -10.93
CA ASP A 72 -5.57 -10.90 -12.12
C ASP A 72 -4.09 -10.82 -12.50
N ASP A 73 -3.58 -11.92 -13.07
CA ASP A 73 -2.23 -12.00 -13.59
C ASP A 73 -2.10 -11.21 -14.92
N ILE A 74 -1.05 -10.41 -15.03
CA ILE A 74 -0.70 -9.70 -16.26
C ILE A 74 0.03 -10.67 -17.21
N SER A 75 -0.54 -10.93 -18.37
CA SER A 75 0.10 -11.73 -19.42
C SER A 75 1.27 -10.97 -20.04
N VAL A 76 2.46 -11.57 -20.04
CA VAL A 76 3.67 -11.00 -20.63
C VAL A 76 4.50 -12.07 -21.36
N GLY A 77 5.23 -11.65 -22.39
CA GLY A 77 6.19 -12.49 -23.10
C GLY A 77 7.50 -12.66 -22.33
N ILE A 78 8.17 -13.82 -22.47
CA ILE A 78 9.59 -13.91 -22.11
C ILE A 78 10.36 -12.87 -22.92
N GLY A 79 11.28 -12.16 -22.27
CA GLY A 79 12.09 -11.15 -22.94
C GLY A 79 11.37 -9.80 -23.15
N GLU A 80 10.07 -9.72 -22.86
CA GLU A 80 9.33 -8.47 -22.92
C GLU A 80 9.78 -7.52 -21.80
N ILE A 81 10.04 -6.26 -22.17
CA ILE A 81 10.42 -5.23 -21.20
C ILE A 81 9.14 -4.66 -20.58
N VAL A 82 8.97 -4.91 -19.29
CA VAL A 82 7.85 -4.42 -18.49
C VAL A 82 8.32 -3.20 -17.69
N HIS A 83 7.58 -2.10 -17.78
CA HIS A 83 7.80 -0.92 -16.96
C HIS A 83 6.91 -0.96 -15.72
N ILE A 84 7.53 -1.09 -14.54
CA ILE A 84 6.84 -1.08 -13.24
C ILE A 84 7.15 0.24 -12.56
N LYS A 85 6.11 1.04 -12.31
CA LYS A 85 6.22 2.24 -11.49
C LYS A 85 5.59 1.98 -10.13
N VAL A 86 6.32 2.30 -9.07
CA VAL A 86 5.88 2.19 -7.67
C VAL A 86 5.82 3.60 -7.07
N ALA A 87 4.66 3.98 -6.53
CA ALA A 87 4.50 5.19 -5.76
C ALA A 87 4.52 4.85 -4.26
N VAL A 88 5.52 5.36 -3.55
CA VAL A 88 5.61 5.24 -2.09
C VAL A 88 4.83 6.39 -1.48
N ILE A 89 3.77 6.08 -0.75
CA ILE A 89 2.90 7.04 -0.07
C ILE A 89 3.12 6.87 1.42
N SER A 90 3.41 7.96 2.13
CA SER A 90 3.63 7.94 3.57
C SER A 90 2.59 8.75 4.32
N SER A 91 2.10 8.20 5.43
CA SER A 91 1.26 8.90 6.40
C SER A 91 2.05 9.35 7.64
N LEU A 92 3.38 9.17 7.65
CA LEU A 92 4.26 9.48 8.77
C LEU A 92 4.41 11.00 8.98
N GLU A 93 4.64 11.39 10.23
CA GLU A 93 4.86 12.79 10.63
C GLU A 93 6.30 13.28 10.38
N TYR A 94 7.17 12.40 9.89
CA TYR A 94 8.59 12.65 9.60
C TYR A 94 8.94 12.26 8.16
N ASP A 95 10.06 12.80 7.67
CA ASP A 95 10.57 12.45 6.34
C ASP A 95 11.01 10.99 6.35
N PHE A 96 10.41 10.19 5.47
CA PHE A 96 10.68 8.77 5.37
C PHE A 96 11.64 8.48 4.22
N ASP A 97 12.82 7.97 4.54
CA ASP A 97 13.85 7.66 3.57
C ASP A 97 14.31 6.20 3.64
N GLY A 98 14.59 5.62 2.48
CA GLY A 98 14.90 4.20 2.38
C GLY A 98 15.45 3.80 1.03
N VAL A 99 15.53 2.48 0.86
CA VAL A 99 15.86 1.84 -0.41
C VAL A 99 14.72 0.91 -0.78
N ILE A 100 14.24 1.00 -2.01
CA ILE A 100 13.26 0.09 -2.57
C ILE A 100 13.93 -0.91 -3.53
N THR A 101 13.47 -2.14 -3.48
CA THR A 101 13.83 -3.25 -4.37
C THR A 101 12.57 -3.93 -4.88
N LEU A 102 12.68 -4.71 -5.95
CA LEU A 102 11.63 -5.63 -6.38
C LEU A 102 12.05 -7.06 -6.03
N GLU A 103 11.21 -7.78 -5.32
CA GLU A 103 11.34 -9.21 -5.09
C GLU A 103 10.43 -9.95 -6.07
N CYS A 104 10.89 -11.09 -6.58
CA CYS A 104 10.10 -11.97 -7.44
C CYS A 104 9.98 -13.33 -6.77
N TYR A 105 8.77 -13.83 -6.63
CA TYR A 105 8.52 -15.15 -6.06
C TYR A 105 7.43 -15.89 -6.82
N GLN A 106 7.38 -17.19 -6.61
CA GLN A 106 6.34 -18.05 -7.15
C GLN A 106 5.57 -18.69 -5.98
N GLU A 107 4.24 -18.62 -6.03
CA GLU A 107 3.39 -19.36 -5.10
C GLU A 107 3.25 -20.80 -5.60
N ILE A 108 3.66 -21.77 -4.79
CA ILE A 108 3.50 -23.20 -5.13
C ILE A 108 2.04 -23.62 -4.92
N SER A 109 1.46 -23.20 -3.80
CA SER A 109 0.04 -23.29 -3.44
C SER A 109 -0.17 -22.58 -2.10
N SER A 110 -1.42 -22.26 -1.74
CA SER A 110 -1.76 -21.48 -0.53
C SER A 110 -1.21 -22.05 0.79
N PHE A 111 -0.83 -23.33 0.83
CA PHE A 111 -0.32 -24.02 2.02
C PHE A 111 1.19 -24.27 2.03
N PHE A 112 1.86 -24.22 0.88
CA PHE A 112 3.28 -24.59 0.75
C PHE A 112 4.24 -23.38 0.74
N GLY A 113 3.69 -22.17 0.86
CA GLY A 113 4.46 -20.93 0.94
C GLY A 113 4.92 -20.40 -0.43
N THR A 114 5.82 -19.44 -0.38
CA THR A 114 6.42 -18.77 -1.54
C THR A 114 7.85 -19.24 -1.75
N VAL A 115 8.26 -19.35 -3.01
CA VAL A 115 9.65 -19.63 -3.37
C VAL A 115 10.25 -18.39 -4.00
N ASP A 116 11.38 -17.92 -3.45
CA ASP A 116 12.15 -16.84 -4.08
C ASP A 116 12.61 -17.29 -5.48
N LYS A 117 12.23 -16.49 -6.47
CA LYS A 117 12.54 -16.67 -7.89
C LYS A 117 13.11 -15.39 -8.48
N SER A 118 13.79 -14.59 -7.66
CA SER A 118 14.46 -13.35 -8.09
C SER A 118 15.48 -13.55 -9.22
N GLU A 119 16.01 -14.77 -9.40
CA GLU A 119 16.87 -15.13 -10.54
C GLU A 119 16.15 -15.17 -11.91
N ASN A 120 14.83 -15.38 -11.90
CA ASN A 120 13.98 -15.40 -13.09
C ASN A 120 13.61 -13.98 -13.57
N LEU A 121 13.75 -12.98 -12.69
CA LEU A 121 13.49 -11.59 -12.98
C LEU A 121 14.79 -10.84 -13.25
N LEU A 122 14.96 -10.35 -14.47
CA LEU A 122 16.03 -9.41 -14.79
C LEU A 122 15.54 -7.98 -14.57
N VAL A 123 16.05 -7.31 -13.54
CA VAL A 123 15.89 -5.85 -13.40
C VAL A 123 16.95 -5.14 -14.23
N ILE A 124 16.51 -4.34 -15.19
CA ILE A 124 17.35 -3.58 -16.12
C ILE A 124 17.76 -2.26 -15.43
N GLY A 125 19.06 -2.06 -15.25
CA GLY A 125 19.60 -0.87 -14.58
C GLY A 125 19.74 -1.05 -13.06
N ARG A 126 19.24 -0.09 -12.27
CA ARG A 126 19.44 -0.07 -10.81
C ARG A 126 18.43 -0.98 -10.12
N ARG A 127 18.93 -2.00 -9.41
CA ARG A 127 18.12 -2.92 -8.59
C ARG A 127 17.64 -2.34 -7.28
N LYS A 128 18.44 -1.44 -6.70
CA LYS A 128 18.22 -0.76 -5.42
C LYS A 128 18.06 0.72 -5.70
N ILE A 129 16.87 1.27 -5.49
CA ILE A 129 16.57 2.68 -5.75
C ILE A 129 16.37 3.39 -4.41
N PRO A 130 17.22 4.37 -4.05
CA PRO A 130 16.98 5.19 -2.87
C PRO A 130 15.81 6.13 -3.10
N PHE A 131 15.02 6.37 -2.06
CA PHE A 131 13.88 7.29 -2.12
C PHE A 131 13.75 8.10 -0.83
N VAL A 132 13.03 9.22 -0.93
CA VAL A 132 12.63 10.06 0.22
C VAL A 132 11.19 10.50 -0.02
N VAL A 133 10.32 10.25 0.96
CA VAL A 133 8.96 10.79 1.02
C VAL A 133 8.94 11.88 2.08
N PRO A 134 8.69 13.15 1.72
CA PRO A 134 8.66 14.23 2.70
C PRO A 134 7.47 14.07 3.65
N LYS A 135 7.60 14.55 4.88
CA LYS A 135 6.53 14.51 5.88
C LYS A 135 5.25 15.19 5.39
N SER A 136 4.11 14.63 5.79
CA SER A 136 2.81 15.22 5.50
C SER A 136 2.61 16.49 6.35
N VAL A 137 2.64 17.67 5.73
CA VAL A 137 2.36 18.94 6.43
C VAL A 137 0.84 19.11 6.57
N ARG A 138 0.19 18.25 7.37
CA ARG A 138 -1.28 18.27 7.53
C ARG A 138 -1.79 19.09 8.73
N PHE A 139 -0.94 19.68 9.57
CA PHE A 139 -1.40 20.24 10.84
C PHE A 139 -0.95 21.67 11.23
N LEU A 140 -0.17 22.39 10.42
CA LEU A 140 0.33 23.70 10.85
C LEU A 140 -0.50 24.92 10.42
N LEU A 141 -1.47 24.75 9.51
CA LEU A 141 -2.30 25.85 9.04
C LEU A 141 -3.75 25.37 9.10
N GLY A 142 -4.54 25.86 10.05
CA GLY A 142 -5.96 25.54 10.23
C GLY A 142 -6.86 26.06 9.10
N VAL A 143 -6.53 25.71 7.85
CA VAL A 143 -7.24 26.10 6.64
C VAL A 143 -8.00 24.87 6.13
N PRO A 144 -9.34 24.84 6.25
CA PRO A 144 -10.14 23.82 5.61
C PRO A 144 -10.16 24.12 4.10
N HIS A 145 -9.98 23.12 3.25
CA HIS A 145 -10.03 23.19 1.77
C HIS A 145 -8.75 23.52 0.99
N VAL A 146 -7.64 22.81 1.28
CA VAL A 146 -6.70 22.48 0.20
C VAL A 146 -6.54 20.96 0.17
N SER A 147 -6.96 20.34 -0.92
CA SER A 147 -6.70 18.94 -1.25
C SER A 147 -5.21 18.75 -1.53
N ILE A 148 -4.40 18.79 -0.46
CA ILE A 148 -2.97 18.52 -0.54
C ILE A 148 -2.84 17.01 -0.74
N SER A 149 -2.44 16.62 -1.95
CA SER A 149 -2.11 15.24 -2.31
C SER A 149 -1.22 14.63 -1.24
N SER A 150 -1.53 13.42 -0.77
CA SER A 150 -0.67 12.69 0.18
C SER A 150 0.79 12.70 -0.32
N PRO A 151 1.78 12.94 0.55
CA PRO A 151 3.17 12.99 0.13
C PRO A 151 3.55 11.65 -0.49
N ARG A 152 4.08 11.71 -1.72
CA ARG A 152 4.39 10.52 -2.52
C ARG A 152 5.72 10.66 -3.25
N CYS A 153 6.42 9.55 -3.42
CA CYS A 153 7.61 9.44 -4.25
C CYS A 153 7.39 8.36 -5.31
N GLU A 154 7.53 8.71 -6.60
CA GLU A 154 7.40 7.76 -7.70
C GLU A 154 8.76 7.23 -8.14
N LEU A 155 8.85 5.91 -8.30
CA LEU A 155 10.07 5.18 -8.61
C LEU A 155 9.77 4.24 -9.78
N SER A 156 10.69 4.14 -10.73
CA SER A 156 10.50 3.34 -11.95
C SER A 156 11.53 2.21 -12.04
N PHE A 157 11.03 1.03 -12.37
CA PHE A 157 11.80 -0.17 -12.69
C PHE A 157 11.47 -0.63 -14.10
N HIS A 158 12.49 -1.10 -14.81
CA HIS A 158 12.31 -1.84 -16.06
C HIS A 158 12.74 -3.28 -15.78
N VAL A 159 11.86 -4.23 -16.05
CA VAL A 159 12.10 -5.64 -15.74
C VAL A 159 11.78 -6.52 -16.94
N MET A 160 12.35 -7.72 -16.93
CA MET A 160 12.16 -8.71 -17.98
C MET A 160 12.22 -10.10 -17.37
N PHE A 161 11.25 -10.96 -17.70
CA PHE A 161 11.23 -12.33 -17.25
C PHE A 161 12.08 -13.22 -18.16
N ARG A 162 12.82 -14.15 -17.55
CA ARG A 162 13.73 -15.08 -18.26
C ARG A 162 13.14 -16.48 -18.44
N VAL A 163 12.09 -16.80 -17.70
CA VAL A 163 11.51 -18.15 -17.61
C VAL A 163 9.99 -18.04 -17.61
N GLU A 164 9.31 -18.98 -18.27
CA GLU A 164 7.84 -19.08 -18.26
C GLU A 164 7.30 -19.38 -16.85
N GLY A 165 6.02 -19.14 -16.66
CA GLY A 165 5.28 -19.49 -15.45
C GLY A 165 4.54 -18.31 -14.84
N VAL A 166 3.93 -18.57 -13.68
CA VAL A 166 3.23 -17.55 -12.90
C VAL A 166 4.19 -17.02 -11.85
N HIS A 167 4.47 -15.72 -11.90
CA HIS A 167 5.39 -15.04 -10.99
C HIS A 167 4.66 -13.89 -10.31
N LYS A 168 5.00 -13.62 -9.06
CA LYS A 168 4.53 -12.44 -8.33
C LYS A 168 5.70 -11.52 -8.03
N ILE A 169 5.51 -10.24 -8.31
CA ILE A 169 6.47 -9.19 -7.97
C ILE A 169 5.93 -8.40 -6.79
N ARG A 170 6.75 -8.22 -5.77
CA ARG A 170 6.45 -7.38 -4.61
C ARG A 170 7.58 -6.37 -4.38
N PRO A 171 7.28 -5.07 -4.33
CA PRO A 171 8.24 -4.09 -3.86
C PRO A 171 8.55 -4.31 -2.38
N GLN A 172 9.84 -4.27 -2.06
CA GLN A 172 10.34 -4.37 -0.68
C GLN A 172 11.06 -3.07 -0.33
N ILE A 173 10.73 -2.52 0.84
CA ILE A 173 11.38 -1.32 1.37
C ILE A 173 12.25 -1.70 2.54
N VAL A 174 13.46 -1.17 2.54
CA VAL A 174 14.37 -1.19 3.68
C VAL A 174 14.58 0.26 4.12
N SER A 175 14.12 0.57 5.34
CA SER A 175 14.37 1.87 5.98
C SER A 175 15.87 2.08 6.16
N ARG A 176 16.35 3.31 5.90
CA ARG A 176 17.77 3.64 6.12
C ARG A 176 18.09 3.85 7.61
N ARG A 177 17.07 4.15 8.43
CA ARG A 177 17.22 4.44 9.85
C ARG A 177 17.06 3.16 10.66
N ALA A 178 18.15 2.65 11.20
CA ALA A 178 18.20 1.39 11.95
C ALA A 178 17.29 1.36 13.21
N ASN A 179 16.92 2.52 13.75
CA ASN A 179 16.05 2.64 14.93
C ASN A 179 14.55 2.73 14.56
N GLU A 180 14.22 2.85 13.27
CA GLU A 180 12.85 2.97 12.75
C GLU A 180 12.60 1.81 11.78
N SER A 181 12.80 0.59 12.26
CA SER A 181 12.43 -0.61 11.52
C SER A 181 10.91 -0.65 11.45
N LEU A 182 10.35 -0.21 10.33
CA LEU A 182 8.94 -0.44 10.06
C LEU A 182 8.68 -1.94 10.13
N PHE A 183 7.68 -2.35 10.89
CA PHE A 183 7.24 -3.74 10.87
C PHE A 183 6.61 -4.04 9.51
N SER A 184 6.67 -5.29 9.05
CA SER A 184 6.02 -5.73 7.81
C SER A 184 4.56 -5.30 7.72
N ASP A 185 3.91 -5.21 8.88
CA ASP A 185 2.49 -4.95 9.04
C ASP A 185 2.15 -3.45 8.92
N GLU A 186 3.17 -2.58 8.88
CA GLU A 186 3.04 -1.13 8.71
C GLU A 186 3.15 -0.70 7.23
N ILE A 187 3.57 -1.62 6.35
CA ILE A 187 3.69 -1.41 4.91
C ILE A 187 2.61 -2.20 4.19
N PHE A 188 1.69 -1.48 3.56
CA PHE A 188 0.67 -2.09 2.71
C PHE A 188 1.11 -2.09 1.26
N VAL A 189 1.19 -3.29 0.69
CA VAL A 189 1.45 -3.49 -0.73
C VAL A 189 0.83 -4.79 -1.21
N SER A 190 0.12 -4.70 -2.33
CA SER A 190 -0.36 -5.86 -3.08
C SER A 190 0.72 -6.35 -4.04
N PRO A 191 1.06 -7.65 -4.05
CA PRO A 191 1.92 -8.20 -5.08
C PRO A 191 1.24 -8.10 -6.45
N VAL A 192 2.03 -7.93 -7.50
CA VAL A 192 1.54 -7.96 -8.89
C VAL A 192 1.79 -9.34 -9.47
N GLY A 193 0.72 -9.99 -9.93
CA GLY A 193 0.79 -11.27 -10.64
C GLY A 193 1.16 -11.10 -12.11
N PHE A 194 2.01 -11.99 -12.60
CA PHE A 194 2.44 -12.06 -14.00
C PHE A 194 2.33 -13.49 -14.52
N SER A 195 1.64 -13.66 -15.63
CA SER A 195 1.59 -14.92 -16.38
C SER A 195 2.56 -14.81 -17.56
N VAL A 196 3.72 -15.45 -17.44
CA VAL A 196 4.81 -15.33 -18.41
C VAL A 196 4.76 -16.50 -19.38
N SER A 197 4.72 -16.21 -20.68
CA SER A 197 4.69 -17.23 -21.73
C SER A 197 5.67 -16.94 -22.88
N THR A 198 6.09 -17.97 -23.60
CA THR A 198 6.88 -17.87 -24.84
C THR A 198 6.03 -17.44 -26.02
N LYS A 199 4.72 -17.63 -25.96
CA LYS A 199 3.81 -17.27 -27.05
C LYS A 199 3.53 -15.77 -26.99
N ALA A 200 4.23 -15.01 -27.82
CA ALA A 200 3.87 -13.62 -28.10
C ALA A 200 2.37 -13.57 -28.44
N HIS A 201 1.61 -12.78 -27.68
CA HIS A 201 0.25 -12.44 -28.09
C HIS A 201 0.36 -11.57 -29.34
N GLN A 202 0.23 -12.19 -30.52
CA GLN A 202 -0.05 -11.52 -31.79
C GLN A 202 -1.53 -11.19 -31.88
#